data_AF-A0A957W0V3-F1
#
_entry.id   AF-A0A957W0V3-F1
#
_cell.length_a   1.000
_cell.length_b   1.000
_cell.length_c   1.000
_cell.angle_alpha   90.00
_cell.angle_beta   90.00
_cell.angle_gamma   90.00
#
_symmetry.space_group_name_H-M   'P 1'
#
loop_
_entity.id
_entity.type
_entity.pdbx_description
1 polymer ?
#
loop_
_entity_poly.entity_id
_entity_poly.type
_entity_poly.pdbx_seq_one_letter_code
_entity_poly.pdbx_strand_id
1 'polypeptide(L)'
;MDHQKVITDWLLTTQDTIYALQTWLGLLETWREAGRAEPDDFMDACQQLKDADLWQWASRAGGHGIKALAGAVRASEALPDEEYPR
;
A
#
# COMPACT_ATOMS: atom_id res chain seq x y z
N MET A 1 11.21 -34.29 -6.33
CA MET A 1 10.30 -33.15 -6.14
C MET A 1 9.14 -33.36 -7.10
N ASP A 2 7.91 -33.35 -6.61
CA ASP A 2 6.74 -33.58 -7.46
C ASP A 2 6.44 -32.31 -8.26
N HIS A 3 6.57 -32.38 -9.59
CA HIS A 3 6.37 -31.23 -10.48
C HIS A 3 4.94 -30.68 -10.37
N GLN A 4 3.96 -31.54 -10.10
CA GLN A 4 2.58 -31.11 -9.91
C GLN A 4 2.43 -30.25 -8.66
N LYS A 5 3.09 -30.65 -7.56
CA LYS A 5 3.11 -29.85 -6.32
C LYS A 5 3.75 -28.48 -6.53
N VAL A 6 4.88 -28.43 -7.24
CA VAL A 6 5.57 -27.15 -7.53
C VAL A 6 4.70 -26.21 -8.35
N ILE A 7 3.96 -26.72 -9.35
CA ILE A 7 3.05 -25.91 -10.15
C ILE A 7 1.87 -25.41 -9.31
N THR A 8 1.29 -26.25 -8.45
CA THR A 8 0.21 -25.84 -7.55
C THR A 8 0.66 -24.77 -6.55
N ASP A 9 1.82 -24.96 -5.91
CA ASP A 9 2.36 -24.00 -4.94
C ASP A 9 2.66 -22.64 -5.62
N TRP A 10 3.19 -22.67 -6.86
CA TRP A 10 3.43 -21.46 -7.65
C TRP A 10 2.13 -20.74 -8.04
N LEU A 11 1.10 -21.48 -8.46
CA LEU A 11 -0.21 -20.91 -8.81
C LEU A 11 -0.87 -20.23 -7.61
N LEU A 12 -0.86 -20.88 -6.45
CA LEU A 12 -1.41 -20.32 -5.21
C LEU A 12 -0.68 -19.03 -4.80
N THR A 13 0.65 -19.09 -4.78
CA THR A 13 1.48 -17.90 -4.46
C THR A 13 1.22 -16.75 -5.44
N THR A 14 1.05 -17.06 -6.73
CA THR A 14 0.73 -16.06 -7.76
C THR A 14 -0.66 -15.47 -7.55
N GLN A 15 -1.64 -16.30 -7.19
CA GLN A 15 -3.00 -15.85 -6.90
C GLN A 15 -3.04 -14.92 -5.68
N ASP A 16 -2.35 -15.28 -4.60
CA ASP A 16 -2.26 -14.46 -3.38
C ASP A 16 -1.61 -13.10 -3.68
N THR A 17 -0.55 -13.12 -4.50
CA THR A 17 0.12 -11.91 -4.97
C THR A 17 -0.82 -10.99 -5.76
N ILE A 18 -1.59 -11.56 -6.69
CA ILE A 18 -2.56 -10.79 -7.49
C ILE A 18 -3.63 -10.18 -6.58
N TYR A 19 -4.13 -10.95 -5.60
CA TYR A 19 -5.14 -10.48 -4.67
C TYR A 19 -4.63 -9.30 -3.81
N ALA A 20 -3.41 -9.40 -3.27
CA ALA A 20 -2.79 -8.32 -2.51
C ALA A 20 -2.66 -7.03 -3.35
N LEU A 21 -2.27 -7.14 -4.63
CA LEU A 21 -2.18 -6.00 -5.53
C LEU A 21 -3.55 -5.38 -5.85
N GLN A 22 -4.58 -6.21 -6.05
CA GLN A 22 -5.95 -5.73 -6.30
C GLN A 22 -6.50 -4.95 -5.10
N THR A 23 -6.33 -5.48 -3.89
CA THR A 23 -6.71 -4.79 -2.65
C THR A 23 -5.99 -3.45 -2.52
N TRP A 24 -4.68 -3.43 -2.80
CA TRP A 24 -3.91 -2.20 -2.73
C TRP A 24 -4.36 -1.14 -3.77
N LEU A 25 -4.67 -1.55 -5.00
CA LEU A 25 -5.23 -0.66 -6.02
C LEU A 25 -6.60 -0.10 -5.60
N GLY A 26 -7.47 -0.93 -5.03
CA GLY A 26 -8.77 -0.49 -4.52
C GLY A 26 -8.66 0.57 -3.41
N LEU A 27 -7.69 0.41 -2.51
CA LEU A 27 -7.38 1.40 -1.48
C LEU A 27 -6.93 2.74 -2.08
N LEU A 28 -6.05 2.70 -3.07
CA LEU A 28 -5.61 3.92 -3.77
C LEU A 28 -6.75 4.63 -4.49
N GLU A 29 -7.66 3.88 -5.13
CA GLU A 29 -8.84 4.46 -5.77
C GLU A 29 -9.78 5.09 -4.75
N THR A 30 -9.97 4.43 -3.61
CA THR A 30 -10.76 4.97 -2.50
C THR A 30 -10.18 6.29 -2.00
N TRP A 31 -8.86 6.37 -1.79
CA TRP A 31 -8.21 7.62 -1.37
C TRP A 31 -8.27 8.70 -2.45
N ARG A 32 -8.16 8.32 -3.73
CA ARG A 32 -8.32 9.25 -4.85
C ARG A 32 -9.73 9.86 -4.85
N GLU A 33 -10.75 9.04 -4.63
CA GLU A 33 -12.15 9.49 -4.60
C GLU A 33 -12.45 10.34 -3.35
N ALA A 34 -11.90 9.96 -2.20
CA ALA A 34 -12.02 10.73 -0.97
C ALA A 34 -11.21 12.03 -0.96
N GLY A 35 -10.20 12.15 -1.84
CA GLY A 35 -9.25 13.26 -1.88
C GLY A 35 -8.27 13.29 -0.70
N ARG A 36 -8.28 12.26 0.15
CA ARG A 36 -7.40 12.12 1.32
C ARG A 36 -7.13 10.64 1.60
N ALA A 37 -5.98 10.37 2.21
CA ALA A 37 -5.63 9.07 2.77
C ALA A 37 -5.40 9.27 4.27
N GLU A 38 -6.03 8.44 5.11
CA GLU A 38 -5.70 8.43 6.54
C GLU A 38 -4.27 7.89 6.71
N PRO A 39 -3.45 8.49 7.58
CA PRO A 39 -2.06 8.08 7.74
C PRO A 39 -1.86 6.63 8.17
N ASP A 40 -2.70 6.17 9.10
CA ASP A 40 -2.67 4.80 9.59
C ASP A 40 -3.03 3.82 8.47
N ASP A 41 -4.09 4.08 7.70
CA ASP A 41 -4.50 3.25 6.56
C ASP A 41 -3.38 3.17 5.51
N PHE A 42 -2.67 4.28 5.26
CA PHE A 42 -1.55 4.30 4.33
C PHE A 42 -0.36 3.47 4.83
N MET A 43 -0.04 3.59 6.12
CA MET A 43 1.05 2.84 6.74
C MET A 43 0.73 1.33 6.78
N ASP A 44 -0.50 0.96 7.09
CA ASP A 44 -0.98 -0.42 7.07
C ASP A 44 -0.93 -1.01 5.66
N ALA A 45 -1.39 -0.28 4.65
CA ALA A 45 -1.29 -0.70 3.25
C ALA A 45 0.18 -0.88 2.81
N CYS A 46 1.08 0.01 3.25
CA CYS A 46 2.51 -0.14 3.00
C CYS A 46 3.11 -1.36 3.72
N GLN A 47 2.64 -1.68 4.91
CA GLN A 47 3.09 -2.85 5.66
C GLN A 47 2.62 -4.15 4.99
N GLN A 48 1.36 -4.23 4.57
CA GLN A 48 0.82 -5.37 3.83
C GLN A 48 1.61 -5.67 2.54
N LEU A 49 2.02 -4.62 1.81
CA LEU A 49 2.87 -4.80 0.63
C LEU A 49 4.27 -5.32 0.98
N LYS A 50 4.84 -4.97 2.14
CA LYS A 50 6.14 -5.49 2.58
C LYS A 50 6.01 -6.95 3.01
N ASP A 51 4.97 -7.28 3.75
CA ASP A 51 4.71 -8.63 4.23
C ASP A 51 4.45 -9.60 3.06
N ALA A 52 3.91 -9.09 1.95
CA ALA A 52 3.74 -9.82 0.70
C ALA A 52 4.99 -9.81 -0.22
N ASP A 53 6.11 -9.21 0.20
CA ASP A 53 7.32 -9.01 -0.63
C ASP A 53 7.09 -8.18 -1.93
N LEU A 54 6.00 -7.41 -1.99
CA LEU A 54 5.59 -6.61 -3.15
C LEU A 54 6.06 -5.16 -3.10
N TRP A 55 6.65 -4.72 -1.99
CA TRP A 55 7.10 -3.33 -1.81
C TRP A 55 8.04 -2.84 -2.91
N GLN A 56 9.00 -3.68 -3.35
CA GLN A 56 9.93 -3.32 -4.42
C GLN A 56 9.22 -3.09 -5.76
N TRP A 57 8.22 -3.93 -6.07
CA TRP A 57 7.39 -3.74 -7.25
C TRP A 57 6.57 -2.46 -7.13
N ALA A 58 5.88 -2.25 -6.01
CA ALA A 58 5.04 -1.08 -5.79
C ALA A 58 5.86 0.22 -5.85
N SER A 59 7.02 0.26 -5.19
CA SER A 59 7.92 1.42 -5.24
C SER A 59 8.43 1.71 -6.64
N ARG A 60 8.59 0.69 -7.50
CA ARG A 60 9.04 0.86 -8.89
C ARG A 60 7.89 1.28 -9.81
N ALA A 61 6.70 0.73 -9.61
CA ALA A 61 5.49 1.05 -10.38
C ALA A 61 4.94 2.44 -10.04
N GLY A 62 4.87 2.79 -8.76
CA GLY A 62 4.38 4.10 -8.30
C GLY A 62 5.42 5.22 -8.33
N GLY A 63 6.71 4.87 -8.52
CA GLY A 63 7.81 5.83 -8.67
C GLY A 63 7.85 6.88 -7.57
N HIS A 64 7.95 8.16 -7.96
CA HIS A 64 7.95 9.28 -7.03
C HIS A 64 6.59 9.54 -6.36
N GLY A 65 5.49 9.01 -6.91
CA GLY A 65 4.14 9.21 -6.40
C GLY A 65 3.94 8.62 -5.01
N ILE A 66 4.41 7.39 -4.76
CA ILE A 66 4.33 6.74 -3.43
C ILE A 66 5.15 7.52 -2.40
N LYS A 67 6.34 8.01 -2.78
CA LYS A 67 7.17 8.83 -1.89
C LYS A 67 6.52 10.18 -1.56
N ALA A 68 5.89 10.81 -2.55
CA ALA A 68 5.15 12.05 -2.34
C ALA A 68 3.93 11.83 -1.44
N LEU A 69 3.19 10.74 -1.64
CA LEU A 69 2.04 10.38 -0.82
C LEU A 69 2.47 10.09 0.64
N ALA A 70 3.55 9.33 0.83
CA ALA A 70 4.12 9.09 2.16
C ALA A 70 4.58 10.37 2.85
N GLY A 71 5.10 11.34 2.10
CA GLY A 71 5.46 12.66 2.62
C GLY A 71 4.23 13.49 3.02
N ALA A 72 3.20 13.51 2.17
CA ALA A 72 1.95 14.23 2.44
C ALA A 72 1.22 13.66 3.67
N VAL A 73 1.16 12.33 3.77
CA VAL A 73 0.57 11.61 4.90
C VAL A 73 1.27 11.93 6.23
N ARG A 74 2.61 11.92 6.25
CA ARG A 74 3.37 12.29 7.46
C ARG A 74 3.22 13.76 7.82
N ALA A 75 3.08 14.63 6.81
CA ALA A 75 2.86 16.06 7.05
C ALA A 75 1.47 16.33 7.66
N SER A 76 0.46 15.51 7.35
CA SER A 76 -0.85 15.61 8.02
C SER A 76 -0.85 15.14 9.47
N GLU A 77 -0.01 14.18 9.87
CA GLU A 77 0.17 13.80 11.28
C GLU A 77 0.96 14.84 12.09
N ALA A 78 1.86 15.56 11.44
CA ALA A 78 2.79 16.49 12.10
C ALA A 78 2.17 17.86 12.42
N LEU A 79 0.91 18.11 12.06
CA LEU A 79 0.18 19.30 12.49
C LEU A 79 -0.51 18.99 13.82
N PRO A 80 0.04 19.41 14.98
CA PRO A 80 -0.76 19.48 16.18
C PRO A 80 -1.91 20.47 15.94
N ASP A 81 -3.07 20.18 16.53
CA ASP A 81 -4.14 21.15 16.77
C ASP A 81 -3.54 22.34 17.54
N GLU A 82 -2.93 23.30 16.83
CA GLU A 82 -2.66 24.61 17.39
C GLU A 82 -4.01 25.30 17.52
N GLU A 83 -4.61 25.13 18.70
CA GLU A 83 -5.65 25.99 19.25
C GLU A 83 -5.28 27.45 18.96
N TYR A 84 -5.96 28.05 17.99
CA TYR A 84 -5.96 29.49 17.80
C TYR A 84 -6.60 30.14 19.04
N PRO A 85 -5.85 30.89 19.87
CA PRO A 85 -6.47 31.67 20.93
C PRO A 85 -7.16 32.88 20.27
N ARG A 86 -8.42 33.10 20.68
CA ARG A 86 -9.27 34.23 20.27
C ARG A 86 -8.68 35.59 20.62
#